data_AF-A0A542DNL7-F1
#
_entry.id   AF-A0A542DNL7-F1
#
_cell.length_a   1.000
_cell.length_b   1.000
_cell.length_c   1.000
_cell.angle_alpha   90.00
_cell.angle_beta   90.00
_cell.angle_gamma   90.00
#
_symmetry.space_group_name_H-M   'P 1'
#
loop_
_entity.id
_entity.type
_entity.pdbx_description
1 polymer ?
#
loop_
_entity_poly.entity_id
_entity_poly.type
_entity_poly.pdbx_seq_one_letter_code
_entity_poly.pdbx_strand_id
1 'polypeptide(L)'
;MFRRKPAESLMRARVEVYPQVDIAAMAIVTTPLWPAEPTLDHAYETFEHHARHAAFLATSGTVEALTELVRAVRDLIGTMSRLRTESRPGYGNSVGAADQTPLDDALGVVHQARKRYVQAARTDLGLPDGWTPIDPPDTEV
;
A
#
# COMPACT_ATOMS: atom_id res chain seq x y z
N MET A 1 -4.24 -16.81 -37.24
CA MET A 1 -4.61 -15.84 -36.19
C MET A 1 -4.85 -16.64 -34.90
N PHE A 2 -3.82 -16.78 -34.05
CA PHE A 2 -3.93 -17.58 -32.83
C PHE A 2 -4.67 -16.77 -31.75
N ARG A 3 -5.89 -17.20 -31.39
CA ARG A 3 -6.58 -16.70 -30.19
C ARG A 3 -5.71 -17.07 -28.98
N ARG A 4 -5.12 -16.09 -28.30
CA ARG A 4 -4.46 -16.32 -27.00
C ARG A 4 -5.46 -17.01 -26.06
N LYS A 5 -4.99 -18.01 -25.31
CA LYS A 5 -5.84 -18.69 -24.33
C LYS A 5 -6.25 -17.67 -23.25
N PRO A 6 -7.54 -17.60 -22.86
CA PRO A 6 -8.02 -16.63 -21.86
C PRO A 6 -7.21 -16.61 -20.55
N ALA A 7 -6.70 -17.78 -20.13
CA ALA A 7 -5.87 -17.92 -18.93
C ALA A 7 -4.54 -17.16 -19.01
N GLU A 8 -3.88 -17.13 -20.17
CA GLU A 8 -2.61 -16.40 -20.34
C GLU A 8 -2.84 -14.88 -20.32
N SER A 9 -4.00 -14.43 -20.81
CA SER A 9 -4.38 -13.02 -20.78
C SER A 9 -4.69 -12.56 -19.35
N LEU A 10 -5.40 -13.39 -18.58
CA LEU A 10 -5.71 -13.11 -17.19
C LEU A 10 -4.46 -13.07 -16.31
N MET A 11 -3.54 -14.03 -16.49
CA MET A 11 -2.29 -14.07 -15.74
C MET A 11 -1.45 -12.82 -15.99
N ARG A 12 -1.33 -12.37 -17.25
CA ARG A 12 -0.62 -11.11 -17.56
C ARG A 12 -1.25 -9.90 -16.88
N ALA A 13 -2.57 -9.78 -16.95
CA ALA A 13 -3.29 -8.68 -16.29
C ALA A 13 -3.03 -8.65 -14.77
N ARG A 14 -3.02 -9.82 -14.10
CA ARG A 14 -2.70 -9.92 -12.68
C ARG A 14 -1.25 -9.52 -12.37
N VAL A 15 -0.29 -10.01 -13.15
CA VAL A 15 1.14 -9.67 -13.02
C VAL A 15 1.37 -8.17 -13.20
N GLU A 16 0.61 -7.53 -14.07
CA GLU A 16 0.69 -6.08 -14.30
C GLU A 16 0.06 -5.29 -13.14
N VAL A 17 -1.08 -5.72 -12.61
CA VAL A 17 -1.88 -4.94 -11.65
C VAL A 17 -1.42 -5.13 -10.19
N TYR A 18 -1.11 -6.35 -9.75
CA TYR A 18 -0.82 -6.61 -8.33
C TYR A 18 0.37 -5.80 -7.78
N PRO A 19 1.50 -5.68 -8.51
CA PRO A 19 2.61 -4.84 -8.05
C PRO A 19 2.23 -3.36 -7.90
N GLN A 20 1.30 -2.85 -8.71
CA GLN A 20 0.90 -1.44 -8.67
C GLN A 20 0.17 -1.10 -7.37
N VAL A 21 -0.57 -2.04 -6.80
CA VAL A 21 -1.20 -1.86 -5.48
C VAL A 21 -0.14 -1.65 -4.40
N ASP A 22 0.90 -2.49 -4.39
CA ASP A 22 1.98 -2.40 -3.40
C ASP A 22 2.80 -1.10 -3.56
N ILE A 23 3.13 -0.74 -4.81
CA ILE A 23 3.84 0.50 -5.14
C ILE A 23 3.03 1.71 -4.68
N ALA A 24 1.72 1.76 -4.99
CA ALA A 24 0.86 2.87 -4.60
C ALA A 24 0.68 2.95 -3.06
N ALA A 25 0.58 1.81 -2.38
CA ALA A 25 0.56 1.78 -0.91
C ALA A 25 1.87 2.33 -0.32
N MET A 26 3.03 1.98 -0.90
CA MET A 26 4.33 2.49 -0.46
C MET A 26 4.49 3.99 -0.73
N ALA A 27 3.91 4.51 -1.81
CA ALA A 27 3.89 5.95 -2.08
C ALA A 27 3.15 6.73 -0.98
N ILE A 28 2.06 6.16 -0.44
CA ILE A 28 1.34 6.76 0.71
C ILE A 28 2.21 6.72 1.97
N VAL A 29 2.82 5.56 2.27
CA VAL A 29 3.71 5.37 3.43
C VAL A 29 4.90 6.35 3.43
N THR A 30 5.43 6.66 2.24
CA THR A 30 6.58 7.57 2.08
C THR A 30 6.17 9.03 1.90
N THR A 31 4.88 9.34 1.91
CA THR A 31 4.39 10.72 1.80
C THR A 31 4.68 11.48 3.10
N PRO A 32 5.39 12.63 3.04
CA PRO A 32 5.61 13.45 4.22
C PRO A 32 4.30 13.88 4.86
N LEU A 33 4.25 13.95 6.19
CA LEU A 33 3.06 14.40 6.93
C LEU A 33 2.59 15.81 6.53
N TRP A 34 3.49 16.76 6.31
CA TRP A 34 3.17 18.11 5.80
C TRP A 34 3.78 18.32 4.41
N PRO A 35 3.16 17.77 3.35
CA PRO A 35 3.68 17.90 2.01
C PRO A 35 3.48 19.34 1.48
N ALA A 36 4.40 19.80 0.63
CA ALA A 36 4.31 21.13 0.00
C ALA A 36 3.14 21.25 -1.00
N GLU A 37 2.64 20.12 -1.50
CA GLU A 37 1.53 19.99 -2.45
C GLU A 37 0.53 18.94 -1.94
N PRO A 38 -0.73 18.94 -2.40
CA PRO A 38 -1.74 17.93 -2.00
C PRO A 38 -1.46 16.55 -2.63
N THR A 39 -0.36 15.92 -2.22
CA THR A 39 0.11 14.64 -2.75
C THR A 39 -0.64 13.43 -2.17
N LEU A 40 -1.15 13.54 -0.94
CA LEU A 40 -1.76 12.43 -0.22
C LEU A 40 -3.09 11.97 -0.85
N ASP A 41 -3.95 12.92 -1.23
CA ASP A 41 -5.25 12.60 -1.86
C ASP A 41 -5.03 11.89 -3.21
N HIS A 42 -4.11 12.41 -4.02
CA HIS A 42 -3.78 11.82 -5.31
C HIS A 42 -3.13 10.42 -5.17
N ALA A 43 -2.26 10.23 -4.17
CA ALA A 43 -1.66 8.93 -3.88
C ALA A 43 -2.74 7.92 -3.45
N TYR A 44 -3.72 8.35 -2.65
CA TYR A 44 -4.83 7.51 -2.24
C TYR A 44 -5.78 7.15 -3.39
N GLU A 45 -6.15 8.10 -4.24
CA GLU A 45 -6.94 7.84 -5.44
C GLU A 45 -6.26 6.82 -6.36
N THR A 46 -4.95 6.97 -6.56
CA THR A 46 -4.13 6.03 -7.34
C THR A 46 -4.13 4.63 -6.72
N PHE A 47 -3.92 4.54 -5.41
CA PHE A 47 -4.00 3.27 -4.68
C PHE A 47 -5.37 2.62 -4.80
N GLU A 48 -6.46 3.39 -4.61
CA GLU A 48 -7.82 2.87 -4.69
C GLU A 48 -8.18 2.38 -6.10
N HIS A 49 -7.72 3.11 -7.13
CA HIS A 49 -7.87 2.68 -8.52
C HIS A 49 -7.24 1.30 -8.75
N HIS A 50 -5.97 1.13 -8.36
CA HIS A 50 -5.28 -0.16 -8.49
C HIS A 50 -5.91 -1.26 -7.63
N ALA A 51 -6.35 -0.95 -6.41
CA ALA A 51 -7.02 -1.90 -5.54
C ALA A 51 -8.32 -2.42 -6.16
N ARG A 52 -9.16 -1.55 -6.73
CA ARG A 52 -10.40 -1.96 -7.42
C ARG A 52 -10.10 -2.87 -8.62
N HIS A 53 -9.09 -2.54 -9.41
CA HIS A 53 -8.64 -3.38 -10.53
C HIS A 53 -8.10 -4.74 -10.04
N ALA A 54 -7.30 -4.76 -8.98
CA ALA A 54 -6.79 -6.00 -8.40
C ALA A 54 -7.91 -6.89 -7.87
N ALA A 55 -8.87 -6.32 -7.13
CA ALA A 55 -10.03 -7.02 -6.58
C ALA A 55 -10.86 -7.69 -7.66
N PHE A 56 -11.04 -7.05 -8.82
CA PHE A 56 -11.74 -7.62 -9.96
C PHE A 56 -11.06 -8.87 -10.53
N LEU A 57 -9.73 -8.92 -10.48
CA LEU A 57 -8.94 -10.02 -11.05
C LEU A 57 -8.59 -11.12 -10.05
N ALA A 58 -8.73 -10.86 -8.76
CA ALA A 58 -8.22 -11.66 -7.65
C ALA A 58 -9.08 -12.86 -7.24
N THR A 59 -8.43 -13.85 -6.63
CA THR A 59 -9.09 -14.91 -5.85
C THR A 59 -9.56 -14.38 -4.49
N SER A 60 -10.43 -15.13 -3.81
CA SER A 60 -10.99 -14.73 -2.52
C SER A 60 -9.91 -14.41 -1.47
N GLY A 61 -8.85 -15.23 -1.38
CA GLY A 61 -7.76 -15.00 -0.42
C GLY A 61 -6.98 -13.71 -0.70
N THR A 62 -6.74 -13.40 -1.98
CA THR A 62 -6.11 -12.13 -2.37
C THR A 62 -7.04 -10.94 -2.10
N VAL A 63 -8.35 -11.09 -2.33
CA VAL A 63 -9.35 -10.04 -2.02
C VAL A 63 -9.43 -9.75 -0.52
N GLU A 64 -9.35 -10.77 0.32
CA GLU A 64 -9.32 -10.62 1.79
C GLU A 64 -8.09 -9.82 2.23
N ALA A 65 -6.89 -10.24 1.81
CA ALA A 65 -5.65 -9.54 2.13
C ALA A 65 -5.62 -8.11 1.56
N LEU A 66 -6.18 -7.90 0.37
CA LEU A 66 -6.34 -6.57 -0.23
C LEU A 66 -7.30 -5.69 0.59
N THR A 67 -8.39 -6.24 1.11
CA THR A 67 -9.35 -5.52 1.94
C THR A 67 -8.70 -5.06 3.26
N GLU A 68 -7.88 -5.92 3.87
CA GLU A 68 -7.07 -5.54 5.04
C GLU A 68 -6.12 -4.39 4.72
N LEU A 69 -5.43 -4.46 3.57
CA LEU A 69 -4.52 -3.40 3.13
C LEU A 69 -5.26 -2.07 2.89
N VAL A 70 -6.41 -2.09 2.21
CA VAL A 70 -7.23 -0.89 1.97
C VAL A 70 -7.66 -0.26 3.29
N ARG A 71 -8.08 -1.08 4.26
CA ARG A 71 -8.43 -0.58 5.59
C ARG A 71 -7.24 0.06 6.30
N ALA A 72 -6.10 -0.62 6.33
CA ALA A 72 -4.88 -0.10 6.96
C ALA A 72 -4.45 1.25 6.35
N VAL A 73 -4.50 1.37 5.02
CA VAL A 73 -4.17 2.61 4.31
C VAL A 73 -5.15 3.73 4.66
N ARG A 74 -6.45 3.45 4.73
CA ARG A 74 -7.46 4.43 5.15
C ARG A 74 -7.23 4.91 6.59
N ASP A 75 -6.91 3.98 7.49
CA ASP A 75 -6.63 4.30 8.89
C ASP A 75 -5.35 5.17 9.02
N LEU A 76 -4.30 4.88 8.24
CA LEU A 76 -3.10 5.73 8.15
C LEU A 76 -3.43 7.15 7.66
N ILE A 77 -4.20 7.28 6.57
CA ILE A 77 -4.60 8.59 6.03
C ILE A 77 -5.43 9.38 7.06
N GLY A 78 -6.32 8.69 7.77
CA GLY A 78 -7.10 9.28 8.87
C GLY A 78 -6.19 9.82 9.97
N THR A 79 -5.20 9.03 10.39
CA THR A 79 -4.18 9.45 11.37
C THR A 79 -3.38 10.63 10.86
N MET A 80 -2.84 10.59 9.64
CA MET A 80 -2.08 11.69 9.04
C MET A 80 -2.92 12.97 8.96
N SER A 81 -4.18 12.88 8.52
CA SER A 81 -5.09 14.03 8.41
C SER A 81 -5.42 14.64 9.78
N ARG A 82 -5.65 13.79 10.78
CA ARG A 82 -5.86 14.22 12.17
C ARG A 82 -4.63 14.96 12.70
N LEU A 83 -3.45 14.36 12.56
CA LEU A 83 -2.19 14.96 13.01
C LEU A 83 -1.90 16.29 12.30
N ARG A 84 -2.18 16.40 10.99
CA ARG A 84 -2.06 17.66 10.25
C ARG A 84 -2.96 18.77 10.77
N THR A 85 -4.12 18.42 11.32
CA THR A 85 -5.12 19.37 11.83
C THR A 85 -4.84 19.76 13.29
N GLU A 86 -4.46 18.78 14.11
CA GLU A 86 -4.29 18.93 15.56
C GLU A 86 -2.86 19.35 15.96
N SER A 87 -1.88 19.07 15.12
CA SER A 87 -0.46 19.36 15.38
C SER A 87 0.11 20.43 14.45
N ARG A 88 1.23 21.03 14.87
CA ARG A 88 2.06 21.92 14.03
C ARG A 88 3.30 21.18 13.56
N PRO A 89 3.83 21.47 12.36
CA PRO A 89 5.08 20.89 11.91
C PRO A 89 6.22 21.24 12.87
N GLY A 90 6.92 20.22 13.37
CA GLY A 90 8.20 20.39 14.05
C GLY A 90 9.33 20.72 13.05
N TYR A 91 10.55 20.87 13.56
CA TYR A 91 11.72 21.02 12.70
C TYR A 91 11.87 19.77 11.81
N GLY A 92 11.97 19.94 10.49
CA GLY A 92 12.16 18.81 9.56
C GLY A 92 10.94 17.90 9.38
N ASN A 93 9.70 18.41 9.47
CA ASN A 93 8.48 17.60 9.29
C ASN A 93 8.31 16.52 10.40
N SER A 94 8.89 16.76 11.57
CA SER A 94 8.76 15.89 12.75
C SER A 94 7.45 16.13 13.49
N VAL A 95 6.89 15.06 14.05
CA VAL A 95 5.72 15.10 14.93
C VAL A 95 6.19 15.14 16.39
N GLY A 96 5.39 15.71 17.28
CA GLY A 96 5.67 15.65 18.71
C GLY A 96 5.70 14.20 19.22
N ALA A 97 6.48 13.92 20.26
CA ALA A 97 6.65 12.55 20.76
C ALA A 97 5.33 11.84 21.13
N ALA A 98 4.32 12.59 21.59
CA ALA A 98 2.99 12.05 21.90
C ALA A 98 2.21 11.57 20.66
N ASP A 99 2.49 12.16 19.51
CA ASP A 99 1.82 11.92 18.24
C ASP A 99 2.65 11.02 17.30
N GLN A 100 3.92 10.79 17.62
CA GLN A 100 4.81 9.89 16.90
C GLN A 100 4.36 8.43 17.04
N THR A 101 4.03 7.96 18.26
CA THR A 101 3.59 6.57 18.47
C THR A 101 2.36 6.18 17.65
N PRO A 102 1.27 6.97 17.62
CA PRO A 102 0.12 6.65 16.76
C PRO A 102 0.46 6.60 15.27
N LEU A 103 1.41 7.43 14.80
CA LEU A 103 1.85 7.42 13.41
C LEU A 103 2.67 6.16 13.11
N ASP A 104 3.63 5.82 13.95
CA ASP A 104 4.47 4.62 13.81
C ASP A 104 3.64 3.33 13.85
N ASP A 105 2.64 3.27 14.75
CA ASP A 105 1.71 2.15 14.84
C ASP A 105 0.90 2.00 13.53
N ALA A 106 0.36 3.10 13.01
CA ALA A 106 -0.40 3.09 11.76
C ALA A 106 0.47 2.67 10.56
N LEU A 107 1.71 3.15 10.49
CA LEU A 107 2.69 2.74 9.48
C LEU A 107 3.00 1.23 9.60
N GLY A 108 3.23 0.74 10.82
CA GLY A 108 3.48 -0.67 11.10
C GLY A 108 2.34 -1.57 10.65
N VAL A 109 1.09 -1.17 10.88
CA VAL A 109 -0.11 -1.89 10.42
C VAL A 109 -0.16 -1.95 8.89
N VAL A 110 0.13 -0.85 8.19
CA VAL A 110 0.19 -0.83 6.71
C VAL A 110 1.30 -1.75 6.19
N HIS A 111 2.50 -1.70 6.78
CA HIS A 111 3.60 -2.58 6.39
C HIS A 111 3.24 -4.06 6.55
N GLN A 112 2.58 -4.42 7.66
CA GLN A 112 2.14 -5.79 7.88
C GLN A 112 1.07 -6.23 6.87
N ALA A 113 0.09 -5.37 6.59
CA ALA A 113 -0.95 -5.64 5.60
C ALA A 113 -0.39 -5.76 4.18
N ARG A 114 0.60 -4.93 3.82
CA ARG A 114 1.33 -5.04 2.54
C ARG A 114 2.01 -6.40 2.40
N LYS A 115 2.73 -6.85 3.44
CA LYS A 115 3.39 -8.18 3.45
C LYS A 115 2.37 -9.31 3.23
N ARG A 116 1.20 -9.26 3.88
CA ARG A 116 0.12 -10.24 3.67
C ARG A 116 -0.44 -10.19 2.25
N TYR A 117 -0.71 -8.99 1.74
CA TYR A 117 -1.21 -8.80 0.38
C TYR A 117 -0.23 -9.35 -0.66
N VAL A 118 1.06 -9.01 -0.56
CA VAL A 118 2.09 -9.49 -1.51
C VAL A 118 2.20 -11.01 -1.46
N GLN A 119 2.18 -11.62 -0.26
CA GLN A 119 2.20 -13.07 -0.14
C GLN A 119 0.97 -13.70 -0.81
N ALA A 120 -0.24 -13.20 -0.54
CA ALA A 120 -1.47 -13.71 -1.17
C ALA A 120 -1.46 -13.54 -2.70
N ALA A 121 -1.05 -12.38 -3.19
CA ALA A 121 -0.91 -12.09 -4.60
C ALA A 121 0.08 -13.03 -5.30
N ARG A 122 1.20 -13.37 -4.65
CA ARG A 122 2.15 -14.36 -5.16
C ARG A 122 1.56 -15.75 -5.22
N THR A 123 0.84 -16.18 -4.18
CA THR A 123 0.12 -17.46 -4.17
C THR A 123 -0.91 -17.52 -5.32
N ASP A 124 -1.64 -16.44 -5.56
CA ASP A 124 -2.63 -16.33 -6.65
C ASP A 124 -1.98 -16.41 -8.05
N LEU A 125 -0.75 -15.90 -8.18
CA LEU A 125 0.07 -16.02 -9.39
C LEU A 125 0.74 -17.40 -9.54
N GLY A 126 0.62 -18.29 -8.55
CA GLY A 126 1.31 -19.59 -8.54
C GLY A 126 2.82 -19.47 -8.45
N LEU A 127 3.33 -18.37 -7.88
CA LEU A 127 4.75 -18.17 -7.68
C LEU A 127 5.22 -18.95 -6.43
N PRO A 128 6.47 -19.45 -6.43
CA PRO A 128 6.99 -20.21 -5.30
C PRO A 128 7.07 -19.37 -4.01
N ASP A 129 6.90 -20.06 -2.88
CA ASP A 129 7.08 -19.51 -1.54
C ASP A 129 8.55 -19.14 -1.27
N GLY A 130 8.78 -18.31 -0.24
CA GLY A 130 10.14 -17.90 0.17
C GLY A 130 10.61 -16.58 -0.44
N TRP A 131 9.68 -15.72 -0.89
CA TRP A 131 10.03 -14.36 -1.26
C TRP A 131 10.37 -13.51 -0.04
N THR A 132 11.48 -12.79 -0.14
CA THR A 132 11.88 -11.78 0.83
C THR A 132 11.69 -10.41 0.21
N PRO A 133 10.98 -9.48 0.87
CA PRO A 133 10.95 -8.08 0.46
C PRO A 133 12.38 -7.55 0.34
N ILE A 134 12.63 -6.76 -0.70
CA ILE A 134 13.80 -5.88 -0.70
C ILE A 134 13.37 -4.68 0.15
N ASP A 135 13.70 -4.72 1.44
CA ASP A 135 13.53 -3.53 2.28
C ASP A 135 14.53 -2.47 1.77
N PRO A 136 14.09 -1.23 1.48
CA PRO A 136 15.03 -0.15 1.25
C PRO A 136 15.91 -0.03 2.51
N PRO A 137 17.22 0.24 2.37
CA PRO A 137 18.09 0.41 3.53
C PRO A 137 17.43 1.42 4.47
N ASP A 138 17.43 1.13 5.78
CA ASP A 138 16.94 2.05 6.80
C ASP A 138 17.63 3.40 6.58
N THR A 139 16.95 4.32 5.90
CA THR A 139 17.37 5.70 5.85
C THR A 139 17.07 6.22 7.24
N GLU A 140 18.10 6.19 8.10
CA GLU A 140 18.13 7.00 9.32
C GLU A 140 17.71 8.42 8.93
N VAL A 141 16.54 8.83 9.43
CA VAL A 141 16.04 10.21 9.34
C VAL A 141 16.45 10.94 10.61
#